data_AF-A0A3D0VZ22-F1
#
_entry.id   AF-A0A3D0VZ22-F1
#
_cell.length_a   1.000
_cell.length_b   1.000
_cell.length_c   1.000
_cell.angle_alpha   90.00
_cell.angle_beta   90.00
_cell.angle_gamma   90.00
#
_symmetry.space_group_name_H-M   'P 1'
#
loop_
_entity.id
_entity.type
_entity.pdbx_description
1 polymer ?
#
loop_
_entity_poly.entity_id
_entity_poly.type
_entity_poly.pdbx_seq_one_letter_code
_entity_poly.pdbx_strand_id
1 'polypeptide(L)' 'MVIHSIIDPMEIMERKEDPGVWQEVPGGLIQGVLCEKGMTVTRLVSTDPAMYLNPLYQPGAVCQVPQKGKS' A
#
# COMPACT_ATOMS: atom_id res chain seq x y z
N MET A 1 13.00 -25.92 18.24
CA MET A 1 13.44 -25.27 16.99
C MET A 1 14.19 -24.01 17.39
N VAL A 2 15.46 -23.89 17.05
CA VAL A 2 16.27 -22.69 17.34
C VAL A 2 16.39 -21.93 16.03
N ILE A 3 15.91 -20.68 15.99
CA ILE A 3 16.07 -19.81 14.83
C ILE A 3 17.41 -19.10 15.00
N HIS A 4 18.37 -19.41 14.13
CA HIS A 4 19.63 -18.68 14.05
C HIS A 4 19.41 -17.45 13.17
N SER A 5 19.45 -16.27 13.78
CA SER A 5 19.24 -14.98 13.12
C SER A 5 20.34 -14.00 13.51
N ILE A 6 20.72 -13.13 12.57
CA ILE A 6 21.63 -12.00 12.80
C ILE A 6 20.90 -10.76 13.36
N ILE A 7 19.57 -10.83 13.44
CA ILE A 7 18.66 -9.80 13.94
C ILE A 7 17.90 -10.38 15.15
N ASP A 8 17.63 -9.55 16.16
CA ASP A 8 16.96 -9.99 17.39
C ASP A 8 15.58 -10.62 17.07
N PRO A 9 15.26 -11.82 17.59
CA PRO A 9 13.97 -12.46 17.36
C PRO A 9 12.77 -11.57 17.72
N MET A 10 12.88 -10.71 18.73
CA MET A 10 11.83 -9.76 19.09
C MET A 10 11.64 -8.69 18.02
N GLU A 11 12.72 -8.20 17.41
CA GLU A 11 12.67 -7.22 16.31
C GLU A 11 12.03 -7.82 15.05
N ILE A 12 12.20 -9.13 14.82
CA ILE A 12 11.51 -9.85 13.74
C ILE A 12 10.00 -9.92 13.99
N MET A 13 9.59 -10.04 15.25
CA MET A 13 8.20 -10.14 15.66
C MET A 13 7.51 -8.76 15.76
N GLU A 14 8.28 -7.69 15.94
CA GLU A 14 7.80 -6.32 15.86
C GLU A 14 7.43 -5.98 14.42
N ARG A 15 6.13 -6.08 14.12
CA ARG A 15 5.58 -5.45 12.92
C ARG A 15 5.67 -3.94 13.10
N LYS A 16 6.69 -3.32 12.51
CA LYS A 16 6.68 -1.87 12.25
C LYS A 16 5.38 -1.55 11.54
N GLU A 17 4.69 -0.50 12.00
CA GLU A 17 3.47 -0.04 11.34
C GLU A 17 3.79 0.24 9.87
N ASP A 18 3.03 -0.38 8.98
CA ASP A 18 3.13 -0.14 7.55
C ASP A 18 2.66 1.30 7.29
N PRO A 19 3.51 2.21 6.79
CA PRO A 19 3.09 3.59 6.48
C PRO A 19 2.11 3.65 5.31
N GLY A 20 1.84 2.51 4.66
CA GLY A 20 0.89 2.37 3.57
C GLY A 20 -0.54 2.66 4.00
N VAL A 21 -1.17 3.60 3.30
CA VAL A 21 -2.60 3.85 3.37
C VAL A 21 -3.33 3.02 2.33
N TRP A 22 -4.56 2.63 2.65
CA TRP A 22 -5.46 1.94 1.75
C TRP A 22 -6.54 2.88 1.23
N GLN A 23 -6.86 2.77 -0.06
CA GLN A 23 -7.93 3.52 -0.70
C GLN A 23 -8.79 2.60 -1.57
N GLU A 24 -10.10 2.75 -1.45
CA GLU A 24 -11.06 2.12 -2.34
C GLU A 24 -11.07 2.80 -3.71
N VAL A 25 -11.08 1.98 -4.74
CA VAL A 25 -11.27 2.39 -6.13
C VAL A 25 -12.36 1.51 -6.76
N PRO A 26 -13.00 1.95 -7.84
CA PRO A 26 -13.96 1.09 -8.55
C PRO A 26 -13.31 -0.24 -8.93
N GLY A 27 -13.83 -1.34 -8.37
CA GLY A 27 -13.37 -2.70 -8.66
C GLY A 27 -12.21 -3.21 -7.78
N GLY A 28 -11.70 -2.45 -6.80
CA GLY A 28 -10.62 -2.95 -5.95
C GLY A 28 -10.14 -1.99 -4.87
N LEU A 29 -8.97 -2.33 -4.32
CA LEU A 29 -8.27 -1.57 -3.30
C LEU A 29 -6.85 -1.28 -3.79
N ILE A 30 -6.40 -0.05 -3.62
CA ILE A 30 -5.00 0.31 -3.80
C ILE A 30 -4.37 0.62 -2.45
N GLN A 31 -3.16 0.11 -2.25
CA GLN A 31 -2.28 0.50 -1.16
C GLN A 31 -1.23 1.45 -1.70
N GLY A 32 -0.83 2.44 -0.91
CA GLY A 32 0.24 3.34 -1.29
C GLY A 32 0.75 4.19 -0.14
N VAL A 33 1.80 4.96 -0.39
CA VAL A 33 2.36 5.89 0.59
C VAL A 33 1.90 7.30 0.24
N LEU A 34 1.41 8.05 1.23
CA LEU A 34 1.08 9.46 1.04
C LEU A 34 2.35 10.29 0.86
N CYS A 35 2.39 11.08 -0.20
CA CYS A 35 3.44 12.03 -0.52
C CYS A 35 2.83 13.42 -0.78
N GLU A 36 3.66 14.45 -0.91
CA GLU A 36 3.19 15.83 -1.15
C GLU A 36 2.27 15.97 -2.37
N LYS A 37 2.47 15.13 -3.39
CA LYS A 37 1.75 15.18 -4.67
C LYS A 37 0.53 14.25 -4.75
N GLY A 38 0.20 13.56 -3.66
CA GLY A 38 -0.83 12.51 -3.62
C GLY A 38 -0.27 11.19 -3.11
N MET A 39 -0.98 10.09 -3.35
CA MET A 39 -0.54 8.77 -2.92
C MET A 39 0.24 8.08 -4.04
N THR A 40 1.45 7.61 -3.73
CA THR A 40 2.22 6.74 -4.61
C THR A 40 1.78 5.30 -4.40
N VAL A 41 1.23 4.67 -5.44
CA VAL A 41 0.72 3.30 -5.39
C VAL A 41 1.86 2.31 -5.15
N THR A 42 1.70 1.43 -4.18
CA THR A 42 2.60 0.29 -3.95
C THR A 42 1.97 -1.02 -4.39
N ARG A 43 0.63 -1.14 -4.31
CA ARG A 43 -0.09 -2.38 -4.62
C ARG A 43 -1.52 -2.14 -5.09
N LEU A 44 -1.98 -2.92 -6.06
CA LEU A 44 -3.39 -3.10 -6.40
C LEU A 44 -3.87 -4.49 -5.94
N VAL A 45 -5.03 -4.52 -5.28
CA VAL A 45 -5.77 -5.75 -4.93
C VAL A 45 -7.13 -5.67 -5.61
N SER A 46 -7.34 -6.51 -6.62
CA SER A 46 -8.62 -6.63 -7.32
C SER A 46 -8.85 -8.08 -7.75
N THR A 47 -10.12 -8.46 -7.87
CA THR A 47 -10.55 -9.70 -8.51
C THR A 47 -10.78 -9.55 -10.02
N ASP A 48 -10.76 -8.33 -10.55
CA ASP A 48 -10.86 -8.04 -11.98
C ASP A 48 -9.44 -7.95 -12.61
N PRO A 49 -9.05 -8.89 -13.48
CA PRO A 49 -7.75 -8.87 -14.14
C PRO A 49 -7.51 -7.63 -15.01
N ALA A 50 -8.56 -7.02 -15.57
CA ALA A 50 -8.42 -5.85 -16.43
C ALA A 50 -7.85 -4.65 -15.65
N MET A 51 -8.09 -4.58 -14.34
CA MET A 51 -7.56 -3.51 -13.50
C MET A 51 -6.03 -3.51 -13.39
N TYR A 52 -5.38 -4.69 -13.43
CA TYR A 52 -3.92 -4.79 -13.41
C TYR A 52 -3.27 -4.24 -14.68
N LEU A 53 -4.04 -4.04 -15.75
CA LEU A 53 -3.59 -3.42 -17.00
C LEU A 53 -3.75 -1.89 -16.99
N ASN A 54 -4.43 -1.33 -15.98
CA ASN A 54 -4.65 0.12 -15.90
C ASN A 54 -3.39 0.82 -15.35
N PRO A 55 -2.73 1.70 -16.12
CA PRO A 55 -1.51 2.40 -15.68
C PRO A 55 -1.71 3.30 -14.46
N LEU A 56 -2.97 3.65 -14.11
CA LEU A 56 -3.26 4.45 -12.92
C LEU A 56 -3.00 3.69 -11.62
N TYR A 57 -3.03 2.35 -11.63
CA TYR A 57 -2.88 1.51 -10.44
C TYR A 57 -1.57 0.70 -10.45
N GLN A 58 -0.67 0.98 -11.38
CA GLN A 58 0.65 0.36 -11.40
C GLN A 58 1.50 0.86 -10.21
N PRO A 59 2.37 0.02 -9.64
CA PRO A 59 3.32 0.47 -8.63
C PRO A 59 4.13 1.69 -9.11
N GLY A 60 4.22 2.72 -8.28
CA GLY A 60 4.86 4.00 -8.59
C GLY A 60 3.95 5.04 -9.24
N ALA A 61 2.73 4.70 -9.67
CA ALA A 61 1.75 5.70 -10.11
C ALA A 61 1.35 6.62 -8.96
N VAL A 62 1.05 7.87 -9.29
CA VAL A 62 0.57 8.87 -8.32
C VAL A 62 -0.94 9.04 -8.50
N CYS A 63 -1.71 8.67 -7.48
CA CYS A 63 -3.15 8.88 -7.42
C CYS A 63 -3.49 10.09 -6.55
N GLN A 64 -4.40 10.94 -7.04
CA GLN A 64 -5.00 11.99 -6.22
C GLN A 64 -6.05 11.35 -5.31
N VAL A 65 -5.71 11.22 -4.03
CA VAL A 65 -6.65 10.74 -3.01
C VAL A 65 -7.50 11.95 -2.59
N PRO A 66 -8.85 11.86 -2.57
CA PRO A 66 -9.64 12.85 -1.87
C PRO A 66 -9.19 12.84 -0.41
N GLN A 67 -8.55 13.91 0.05
CA GLN A 67 -8.33 14.08 1.48
C GLN A 67 -9.70 14.03 2.13
N LYS A 68 -9.94 13.02 2.98
CA LYS A 68 -11.15 12.98 3.80
C LYS A 68 -11.02 14.17 4.75
N GLY A 69 -11.55 15.31 4.32
CA GLY A 69 -11.58 16.53 5.11
C GLY A 69 -12.23 16.22 6.45
N LYS A 70 -11.56 16.61 7.53
CA LYS A 70 -12.21 16.71 8.84
C LYS A 70 -13.34 17.73 8.67
N SER A 71 -14.58 17.25 8.67
CA SER A 71 -15.76 18.08 8.90
C SER A 71 -15.88 18.40 10.39
#